data_AF-A0AAU6WUA2-F1
#
_entry.id   AF-A0AAU6WUA2-F1
#
_cell.length_a   1.000
_cell.length_b   1.000
_cell.length_c   1.000
_cell.angle_alpha   90.00
_cell.angle_beta   90.00
_cell.angle_gamma   90.00
#
_symmetry.space_group_name_H-M   'P 1'
#
loop_
_entity.id
_entity.type
_entity.pdbx_description
1 polymer ?
#
loop_
_entity_poly.entity_id
_entity_poly.type
_entity_poly.pdbx_seq_one_letter_code
_entity_poly.pdbx_strand_id
1 'polypeptide(L)'
;MKQLYILLFVLLVNSCTKNEFSAESNLPGDEDFQKEIQSELNRYFSEEPNKTLKINWHLLNNKPLEKENSYPEYFVWVKIYEDKRLVNQGLTKLLVKDKKFHSISFMNDERLRQVPYDAEREFTTEILKKSKIKFQIQQKANRIIKDGKIPN
;
A
#
# COMPACT_ATOMS: atom_id res chain seq x y z
N MET A 1 -28.43 -56.66 -28.40
CA MET A 1 -28.63 -55.26 -28.85
C MET A 1 -29.29 -54.45 -27.74
N LYS A 2 -28.52 -53.82 -26.83
CA LYS A 2 -28.95 -52.76 -25.87
C LYS A 2 -27.85 -52.53 -24.80
N GLN A 3 -26.62 -52.24 -25.21
CA GLN A 3 -25.56 -51.77 -24.28
C GLN A 3 -24.64 -50.78 -25.01
N LEU A 4 -25.23 -49.75 -25.63
CA LEU A 4 -24.44 -48.76 -26.37
C LEU A 4 -25.09 -47.37 -26.31
N TYR A 5 -25.52 -46.92 -25.13
CA TYR A 5 -26.02 -45.54 -24.95
C TYR A 5 -25.66 -44.91 -23.60
N ILE A 6 -24.71 -45.47 -22.85
CA ILE A 6 -24.21 -44.89 -21.60
C ILE A 6 -22.72 -44.59 -21.75
N LEU A 7 -22.36 -43.77 -22.74
CA LEU A 7 -20.99 -43.25 -22.82
C LEU A 7 -20.87 -41.89 -23.51
N LEU A 8 -21.98 -41.15 -23.66
CA LEU A 8 -21.99 -39.90 -24.44
C LEU A 8 -22.60 -38.67 -23.73
N PHE A 9 -22.78 -38.70 -22.41
CA PHE A 9 -23.37 -37.56 -21.69
C PHE A 9 -22.51 -36.95 -20.56
N VAL A 10 -21.23 -37.33 -20.47
CA VAL A 10 -20.32 -36.84 -19.40
C VAL A 10 -19.22 -35.90 -19.92
N LEU A 11 -19.29 -35.42 -21.17
CA LEU A 11 -18.23 -34.58 -21.79
C LEU A 11 -18.68 -33.15 -22.15
N LEU A 12 -19.66 -32.58 -21.43
CA LEU A 12 -20.08 -31.18 -21.61
C LEU A 12 -20.03 -30.36 -20.32
N VAL A 13 -19.04 -30.61 -19.48
CA VAL A 13 -18.59 -29.68 -18.43
C VAL A 13 -17.14 -29.27 -18.73
N ASN A 14 -16.89 -28.84 -19.97
CA ASN A 14 -15.61 -28.27 -20.34
C ASN A 14 -15.64 -26.75 -20.13
N SER A 15 -14.88 -26.34 -19.11
CA SER A 15 -14.07 -25.12 -19.10
C SER A 15 -14.82 -23.80 -19.01
N CYS A 16 -15.47 -23.58 -17.87
CA CYS A 16 -15.40 -22.24 -17.29
C CYS A 16 -14.02 -22.09 -16.64
N THR A 17 -12.97 -21.82 -17.43
CA THR A 17 -11.73 -21.29 -16.87
C THR A 17 -12.05 -19.88 -16.42
N LYS A 18 -12.46 -19.74 -15.16
CA LYS A 18 -12.31 -18.46 -14.47
C LYS A 18 -10.83 -18.13 -14.65
N ASN A 19 -10.53 -17.06 -15.37
CA ASN A 19 -9.23 -16.41 -15.22
C ASN A 19 -9.20 -15.96 -13.76
N GLU A 20 -8.77 -16.85 -12.88
CA GLU A 20 -8.55 -16.53 -11.49
C GLU A 20 -7.42 -15.52 -11.49
N PHE A 21 -7.81 -14.26 -11.37
CA PHE A 21 -6.90 -13.18 -11.04
C PHE A 21 -6.33 -13.51 -9.66
N SER A 22 -5.26 -14.31 -9.63
CA SER A 22 -4.54 -14.59 -8.40
C SER A 22 -3.62 -13.42 -8.15
N ALA A 23 -3.82 -12.74 -7.02
CA ALA A 23 -2.96 -11.70 -6.52
C ALA A 23 -1.48 -12.13 -6.47
N GLU A 24 -1.22 -13.42 -6.19
CA GLU A 24 0.12 -14.00 -6.11
C GLU A 24 0.84 -13.96 -7.46
N SER A 25 0.13 -14.11 -8.58
CA SER A 25 0.73 -14.07 -9.92
C SER A 25 1.35 -12.70 -10.28
N ASN A 26 0.87 -11.63 -9.62
CA ASN A 26 1.34 -10.27 -9.84
C ASN A 26 2.51 -9.89 -8.95
N LEU A 27 2.85 -10.68 -7.92
CA LEU A 27 3.93 -10.35 -7.00
C LEU A 27 5.29 -10.69 -7.64
N PRO A 28 6.31 -9.84 -7.45
CA PRO A 28 7.69 -10.25 -7.72
C PRO A 28 8.10 -11.38 -6.77
N GLY A 29 9.13 -12.14 -7.15
CA GLY A 29 9.73 -13.12 -6.24
C GLY A 29 10.35 -12.44 -5.01
N ASP A 30 10.52 -13.19 -3.93
CA ASP A 30 11.00 -12.67 -2.63
C ASP A 30 12.35 -11.93 -2.76
N GLU A 31 13.25 -12.41 -3.62
CA GLU A 31 14.56 -11.80 -3.87
C GLU A 31 14.48 -10.41 -4.52
N ASP A 32 13.42 -10.15 -5.29
CA ASP A 32 13.24 -8.93 -6.06
C ASP A 32 12.25 -7.97 -5.40
N PHE A 33 11.41 -8.46 -4.48
CA PHE A 33 10.38 -7.67 -3.79
C PHE A 33 10.93 -6.36 -3.20
N GLN A 34 12.01 -6.46 -2.43
CA GLN A 34 12.63 -5.29 -1.78
C GLN A 34 13.30 -4.35 -2.80
N LYS A 35 13.91 -4.92 -3.85
CA LYS A 35 14.58 -4.15 -4.91
C LYS A 35 13.57 -3.36 -5.73
N GLU A 36 12.44 -3.98 -6.08
CA GLU A 36 11.39 -3.34 -6.86
C GLU A 36 10.72 -2.21 -6.09
N ILE A 37 10.46 -2.39 -4.78
CA ILE A 37 9.97 -1.28 -3.95
C ILE A 37 11.00 -0.15 -3.90
N GLN A 38 12.28 -0.45 -3.67
CA GLN A 38 13.31 0.59 -3.62
C GLN A 38 13.43 1.35 -4.95
N SER A 39 13.42 0.62 -6.07
CA SER A 39 13.46 1.18 -7.42
C SER A 39 12.28 2.11 -7.68
N GLU A 40 11.07 1.66 -7.34
CA GLU A 40 9.85 2.43 -7.52
C GLU A 40 9.83 3.69 -6.64
N LEU A 41 10.20 3.60 -5.37
CA LEU A 41 10.24 4.76 -4.48
C LEU A 41 11.30 5.77 -4.94
N ASN A 42 12.48 5.29 -5.37
CA ASN A 42 13.49 6.15 -5.96
C ASN A 42 12.95 6.89 -7.18
N ARG A 43 12.28 6.17 -8.09
CA ARG A 43 11.65 6.76 -9.28
C ARG A 43 10.57 7.79 -8.92
N TYR A 44 9.72 7.47 -7.95
CA TYR A 44 8.59 8.32 -7.54
C TYR A 44 9.02 9.62 -6.87
N PHE A 45 10.06 9.59 -6.04
CA PHE A 45 10.50 10.79 -5.30
C PHE A 45 11.63 11.58 -5.97
N SER A 46 12.32 11.02 -6.97
CA SER A 46 13.47 11.67 -7.63
C SER A 46 13.08 12.43 -8.90
N GLU A 47 12.01 13.23 -8.85
CA GLU A 47 11.53 14.01 -10.00
C GLU A 47 12.53 15.09 -10.46
N GLU A 48 13.41 15.55 -9.57
CA GLU A 48 14.43 16.55 -9.88
C GLU A 48 15.77 15.90 -10.27
N PRO A 49 16.27 16.12 -11.50
CA PRO A 49 17.46 15.42 -12.03
C PRO A 49 18.77 15.71 -11.28
N ASN A 50 18.81 16.72 -10.41
CA ASN A 50 20.02 17.16 -9.71
C ASN A 50 19.97 16.94 -8.19
N LYS A 51 18.93 16.27 -7.68
CA LYS A 51 18.76 16.07 -6.24
C LYS A 51 19.02 14.63 -5.86
N THR A 52 20.14 14.37 -5.17
CA THR A 52 20.41 13.05 -4.63
C THR A 52 19.60 12.82 -3.36
N LEU A 53 18.47 12.13 -3.51
CA LEU A 53 17.62 11.74 -2.39
C LEU A 53 17.98 10.34 -1.91
N LYS A 54 18.11 10.17 -0.59
CA LYS A 54 18.17 8.86 0.05
C LYS A 54 16.80 8.53 0.63
N ILE A 55 16.20 7.45 0.18
CA ILE A 55 14.86 7.03 0.60
C ILE A 55 14.98 5.75 1.42
N ASN A 56 14.70 5.88 2.72
CA ASN A 56 14.55 4.75 3.61
C ASN A 56 13.07 4.46 3.78
N TRP A 57 12.69 3.19 3.83
CA TRP A 57 11.28 2.81 3.95
C TRP A 57 11.11 1.60 4.85
N HIS A 58 9.89 1.40 5.35
CA HIS A 58 9.49 0.19 6.04
C HIS A 58 8.06 -0.20 5.66
N LEU A 59 7.85 -1.50 5.50
CA LEU A 59 6.55 -2.07 5.17
C LEU A 59 5.61 -2.02 6.39
N LEU A 60 4.33 -1.71 6.15
CA LEU A 60 3.29 -1.66 7.17
C LEU A 60 2.36 -2.87 7.14
N ASN A 61 2.43 -3.68 6.09
CA ASN A 61 1.66 -4.91 5.94
C ASN A 61 2.53 -6.01 5.33
N ASN A 62 2.61 -7.17 5.99
CA ASN A 62 3.44 -8.29 5.54
C ASN A 62 2.82 -9.07 4.37
N LYS A 63 1.54 -8.83 4.08
CA LYS A 63 0.76 -9.45 3.00
C LYS A 63 0.03 -8.35 2.25
N PRO A 64 -0.22 -8.49 0.94
CA PRO A 64 -0.95 -7.47 0.21
C PRO A 64 -2.35 -7.33 0.79
N LEU A 65 -2.86 -6.09 0.82
CA LEU A 65 -4.29 -5.89 0.98
C LEU A 65 -4.94 -6.14 -0.37
N GLU A 66 -5.81 -7.15 -0.40
CA GLU A 66 -6.59 -7.50 -1.57
C GLU A 66 -8.01 -7.00 -1.36
N LYS A 67 -8.51 -6.21 -2.32
CA LYS A 67 -9.94 -5.98 -2.48
C LYS A 67 -10.40 -6.75 -3.71
N GLU A 68 -11.64 -7.22 -3.68
CA GLU A 68 -12.24 -7.94 -4.80
C GLU A 68 -12.07 -7.14 -6.10
N ASN A 69 -11.56 -7.79 -7.15
CA ASN A 69 -11.28 -7.20 -8.47
C ASN A 69 -10.29 -6.02 -8.47
N SER A 70 -9.34 -5.99 -7.54
CA SER A 70 -8.29 -4.97 -7.50
C SER A 70 -6.90 -5.59 -7.47
N TYR A 71 -5.90 -4.83 -7.91
CA TYR A 71 -4.50 -5.22 -7.80
C TYR A 71 -4.04 -5.25 -6.32
N PRO A 72 -3.07 -6.12 -5.98
CA PRO A 72 -2.50 -6.17 -4.64
C PRO A 72 -1.97 -4.81 -4.17
N GLU A 73 -2.32 -4.41 -2.95
CA GLU A 73 -1.88 -3.12 -2.37
C GLU A 73 -0.91 -3.34 -1.20
N TYR A 74 0.18 -2.57 -1.19
CA TYR A 74 1.11 -2.48 -0.06
C TYR A 74 1.22 -1.04 0.44
N PHE A 75 1.57 -0.91 1.71
CA PHE A 75 1.73 0.37 2.36
C PHE A 75 3.11 0.42 2.99
N VAL A 76 3.83 1.49 2.67
CA VAL A 76 5.16 1.74 3.22
C VAL A 76 5.18 3.10 3.87
N TRP A 77 5.89 3.20 4.98
CA TRP A 77 6.25 4.51 5.52
C TRP A 77 7.65 4.87 5.03
N VAL A 78 7.76 6.02 4.39
CA VAL A 78 8.99 6.50 3.77
C VAL A 78 9.59 7.64 4.59
N LYS A 79 10.92 7.70 4.59
CA LYS A 79 11.72 8.82 5.10
C LYS A 79 12.67 9.24 3.99
N ILE A 80 12.55 10.49 3.58
CA ILE A 80 13.27 11.07 2.46
C ILE A 80 14.32 12.01 3.01
N TYR A 81 15.58 11.72 2.70
CA TYR A 81 16.74 12.49 3.13
C TYR A 81 17.40 13.16 1.94
N GLU A 82 17.78 14.40 2.14
CA GLU A 82 18.72 15.12 1.29
C GLU A 82 20.04 15.18 2.07
N ASP A 83 21.07 14.55 1.52
CA ASP A 83 22.32 14.22 2.23
C ASP A 83 22.08 13.42 3.52
N LYS A 84 21.98 14.13 4.65
CA LYS A 84 21.75 13.59 6.00
C LYS A 84 20.55 14.25 6.70
N ARG A 85 19.90 15.22 6.06
CA ARG A 85 18.78 15.95 6.61
C ARG A 85 17.48 15.30 6.17
N LEU A 86 16.62 14.95 7.12
CA LEU A 86 15.26 14.51 6.82
C LEU A 86 14.48 15.69 6.22
N VAL A 87 14.11 15.60 4.95
CA VAL A 87 13.37 16.66 4.25
C VAL A 87 11.88 16.36 4.19
N ASN A 88 11.50 15.09 4.19
CA ASN A 88 10.10 14.68 4.17
C ASN A 88 9.94 13.25 4.71
N GLN A 89 8.75 12.90 5.18
CA GLN A 89 8.37 11.54 5.54
C GLN A 89 6.86 11.38 5.46
N GLY A 90 6.38 10.16 5.29
CA GLY A 90 4.95 9.91 5.22
C GLY A 90 4.60 8.51 4.79
N LEU A 91 3.31 8.35 4.48
CA LEU A 91 2.71 7.09 4.07
C LEU A 91 2.57 7.06 2.55
N THR A 92 3.10 6.01 1.93
CA THR A 92 2.96 5.74 0.50
C THR A 92 2.11 4.50 0.30
N LYS A 93 1.14 4.60 -0.60
CA LYS A 93 0.36 3.48 -1.10
C LYS A 93 0.99 2.97 -2.39
N LEU A 94 1.29 1.67 -2.41
CA LEU A 94 1.85 0.96 -3.55
C LEU A 94 0.83 -0.03 -4.09
N LEU A 95 0.76 -0.14 -5.41
CA LEU A 95 -0.02 -1.13 -6.13
C LEU A 95 0.93 -2.04 -6.90
N VAL A 96 0.64 -3.34 -6.94
CA VAL A 96 1.47 -4.32 -7.66
C VAL A 96 0.79 -4.75 -8.95
N LYS A 97 1.46 -4.54 -10.08
CA LYS A 97 0.99 -4.93 -11.40
C LYS A 97 2.15 -5.46 -12.22
N ASP A 98 1.97 -6.59 -12.89
CA ASP A 98 2.99 -7.18 -13.76
C ASP A 98 4.36 -7.35 -13.06
N LYS A 99 4.35 -7.77 -11.79
CA LYS A 99 5.54 -7.94 -10.93
C LYS A 99 6.28 -6.64 -10.57
N LYS A 100 5.66 -5.49 -10.79
CA LYS A 100 6.22 -4.18 -10.48
C LYS A 100 5.36 -3.43 -9.48
N PHE A 101 6.04 -2.66 -8.64
CA PHE A 101 5.37 -1.73 -7.73
C PHE A 101 5.13 -0.40 -8.43
N HIS A 102 4.00 0.21 -8.09
CA HIS A 102 3.62 1.53 -8.55
C HIS A 102 3.12 2.36 -7.37
N SER A 103 3.77 3.49 -7.11
CA SER A 103 3.34 4.47 -6.13
C SER A 103 2.13 5.22 -6.67
N ILE A 104 0.99 5.07 -5.99
CA ILE A 104 -0.28 5.65 -6.43
C ILE A 104 -0.77 6.78 -5.52
N SER A 105 -0.29 6.84 -4.28
CA SER A 105 -0.51 7.98 -3.40
C SER A 105 0.64 8.12 -2.42
N PHE A 106 0.96 9.36 -2.08
CA PHE A 106 1.84 9.72 -0.97
C PHE A 106 1.18 10.82 -0.14
N MET A 107 1.11 10.60 1.17
CA MET A 107 0.65 11.58 2.13
C MET A 107 1.75 11.82 3.18
N ASN A 108 2.28 13.04 3.20
CA ASN A 108 3.32 13.39 4.18
C ASN A 108 2.75 13.43 5.61
N ASP A 109 3.66 13.30 6.58
CA ASP A 109 3.35 13.28 8.01
C ASP A 109 2.68 14.58 8.49
N GLU A 110 2.95 15.71 7.85
CA GLU A 110 2.25 16.96 8.12
C GLU A 110 0.77 16.89 7.74
N ARG A 111 0.46 16.48 6.49
CA ARG A 111 -0.90 16.36 5.98
C ARG A 111 -1.69 15.30 6.73
N LEU A 112 -1.07 14.16 7.04
CA LEU A 112 -1.65 13.09 7.86
C LEU A 112 -2.13 13.60 9.23
N ARG A 113 -1.46 14.60 9.81
CA ARG A 113 -1.86 15.23 11.08
C ARG A 113 -2.92 16.32 10.93
N GLN A 114 -2.91 17.04 9.81
CA GLN A 114 -3.80 18.18 9.58
C GLN A 114 -5.19 17.74 9.11
N VAL A 115 -5.27 16.69 8.29
CA VAL A 115 -6.53 16.27 7.64
C VAL A 115 -6.75 14.76 7.83
N PRO A 116 -7.11 14.30 9.04
CA PRO A 116 -7.29 12.87 9.32
C PRO A 116 -8.35 12.21 8.44
N TYR A 117 -9.38 12.97 8.06
CA TYR A 117 -10.45 12.49 7.20
C TYR A 117 -9.96 12.08 5.80
N ASP A 118 -9.04 12.85 5.20
CA ASP A 118 -8.42 12.48 3.92
C ASP A 118 -7.61 11.19 4.07
N ALA A 119 -6.88 11.06 5.17
CA ALA A 119 -6.09 9.87 5.46
C ALA A 119 -6.97 8.62 5.61
N GLU A 120 -8.14 8.74 6.25
CA GLU A 120 -9.09 7.64 6.41
C GLU A 120 -9.78 7.23 5.10
N ARG A 121 -9.87 8.13 4.12
CA ARG A 121 -10.38 7.80 2.78
C ARG A 121 -9.36 7.06 1.93
N GLU A 122 -8.08 7.37 2.08
CA GLU A 122 -7.00 6.78 1.28
C GLU A 122 -6.42 5.50 1.89
N PHE A 123 -6.41 5.41 3.22
CA PHE A 123 -5.72 4.36 3.97
C PHE A 123 -6.66 3.66 4.96
N THR A 124 -6.45 2.36 5.17
CA THR A 124 -7.24 1.63 6.16
C THR A 124 -6.85 2.05 7.58
N THR A 125 -7.80 1.97 8.52
CA THR A 125 -7.55 2.28 9.93
C THR A 125 -6.40 1.44 10.51
N GLU A 126 -6.21 0.20 10.05
CA GLU A 126 -5.10 -0.64 10.51
C GLU A 126 -3.74 -0.06 10.09
N ILE A 127 -3.60 0.34 8.83
CA ILE A 127 -2.37 0.97 8.31
C ILE A 127 -2.09 2.28 9.04
N LEU A 128 -3.12 3.11 9.27
CA LEU A 128 -3.00 4.35 10.04
C LEU A 128 -2.58 4.13 11.50
N LYS A 129 -2.98 3.01 12.11
CA LYS A 129 -2.50 2.62 13.45
C LYS A 129 -1.03 2.22 13.41
N LYS A 130 -0.61 1.42 12.43
CA LYS A 130 0.77 0.92 12.28
C LYS A 130 1.77 2.00 11.92
N SER A 131 1.36 3.01 11.15
CA SER A 131 2.20 4.17 10.81
C SER A 131 2.52 5.09 11.99
N LYS A 132 2.14 4.73 13.23
CA LYS A 132 2.33 5.49 14.47
C LYS A 132 1.57 6.82 14.56
N ILE A 133 0.69 7.12 13.61
CA ILE A 133 -0.15 8.33 13.63
C ILE A 133 -1.09 8.35 14.85
N LYS A 134 -1.49 7.17 15.36
CA LYS A 134 -2.27 7.08 16.60
C LYS A 134 -1.55 7.63 17.84
N PHE A 135 -0.22 7.63 17.89
CA PHE A 135 0.50 8.01 19.12
C PHE A 135 0.65 9.53 19.29
N GLN A 136 0.59 10.32 18.22
CA GLN A 136 0.71 11.78 18.27
C GLN A 136 -0.64 12.50 18.20
N ILE A 137 -1.60 11.98 17.42
CA ILE A 137 -2.94 12.57 17.33
C ILE A 137 -3.69 12.45 18.66
N GLN A 138 -3.57 11.32 19.37
CA GLN A 138 -4.20 11.14 20.68
C GLN A 138 -3.53 11.96 21.79
N GLN A 139 -2.22 12.20 21.73
CA GLN A 139 -1.54 13.06 22.71
C GLN A 139 -1.85 14.55 22.51
N LYS A 140 -2.06 15.01 21.27
CA LYS A 140 -2.46 16.39 20.99
C LYS A 140 -3.94 16.63 21.34
N ALA A 141 -4.83 15.69 21.02
CA ALA A 141 -6.24 15.75 21.43
C ALA A 141 -6.39 15.73 22.96
N ASN A 142 -5.62 14.88 23.65
CA ASN A 142 -5.63 14.82 25.12
C ASN A 142 -4.97 16.05 25.77
N ARG A 143 -4.00 16.73 25.14
CA ARG A 143 -3.50 18.03 25.63
C ARG A 143 -4.55 19.13 25.50
N ILE A 144 -5.25 19.21 24.37
CA ILE A 144 -6.31 20.23 24.15
C ILE A 144 -7.45 20.07 25.17
N ILE A 145 -7.82 18.83 25.52
CA ILE A 145 -8.83 18.56 26.55
C ILE A 145 -8.29 18.86 27.97
N LYS A 146 -6.98 18.69 28.20
CA LYS A 146 -6.34 18.91 29.51
C LYS A 146 -6.00 20.39 29.78
N ASP A 147 -5.81 21.19 28.73
CA ASP A 147 -5.41 22.61 28.83
C ASP A 147 -6.60 23.59 28.83
N GLY A 148 -7.84 23.10 28.68
CA GLY A 148 -9.04 23.74 29.25
C GLY A 148 -9.23 25.24 29.03
N LYS A 149 -8.76 25.81 27.91
CA LYS A 149 -9.13 27.16 27.48
C LYS A 149 -9.85 27.05 26.14
N ILE A 150 -11.17 27.07 26.23
CA ILE A 150 -12.02 27.48 25.10
C ILE A 150 -11.72 28.98 24.90
N PRO A 151 -11.15 29.41 23.77
CA PRO A 151 -11.09 30.83 23.47
C PRO A 151 -12.53 31.33 23.29
N ASN A 152 -12.89 32.37 24.06
CA ASN A 152 -14.08 33.18 23.79
C ASN A 152 -13.98 33.83 22.41
#